data_AF-A0A3L9H4N2-F1
#
_entry.id   AF-A0A3L9H4N2-F1
#
_cell.length_a   1.000
_cell.length_b   1.000
_cell.length_c   1.000
_cell.angle_alpha   90.00
_cell.angle_beta   90.00
_cell.angle_gamma   90.00
#
_symmetry.space_group_name_H-M   'P 1'
#
loop_
_entity.id
_entity.type
_entity.pdbx_description
1 polymer ?
#
loop_
_entity_poly.entity_id
_entity_poly.type
_entity_poly.pdbx_seq_one_letter_code
_entity_poly.pdbx_strand_id
1 'polypeptide(L)'
;MKKLLPCTALVMCAGMACAQAEEKNDWHFNIGAMYEIENVEGYGEDMDGLAEPSVYFNAANGPWRIALAYYQEGPVDYSAGKRGTWFDRPELEVHYQFLENDDFSFGLTGGFRNYGYHYVDEPGKDTANMQRWKIAPDWDVKLT
;
A
#
# COMPACT_ATOMS: atom_id res chain seq x y z
N MET A 1 -9.00 -37.36 7.26
CA MET A 1 -7.83 -36.98 8.08
C MET A 1 -6.94 -35.89 7.45
N LYS A 2 -6.69 -35.87 6.12
CA LYS A 2 -5.81 -34.86 5.48
C LYS A 2 -6.25 -33.38 5.61
N LYS A 3 -7.53 -33.10 5.88
CA LYS A 3 -8.05 -31.74 6.10
C LYS A 3 -8.15 -31.33 7.57
N LEU A 4 -7.98 -32.28 8.51
CA LEU A 4 -8.17 -31.97 9.93
C LEU A 4 -7.07 -31.04 10.43
N LEU A 5 -5.81 -31.35 10.12
CA LEU A 5 -4.64 -30.57 10.52
C LEU A 5 -4.67 -29.12 10.02
N PRO A 6 -4.90 -28.83 8.71
CA PRO A 6 -5.00 -27.45 8.23
C PRO A 6 -6.23 -26.71 8.79
N CYS A 7 -7.36 -27.39 9.00
CA CYS A 7 -8.53 -26.76 9.62
C CYS A 7 -8.29 -26.43 11.10
N THR A 8 -7.63 -27.30 11.87
CA THR A 8 -7.28 -27.01 13.27
C THR A 8 -6.27 -25.86 13.36
N ALA A 9 -5.30 -25.79 12.45
CA ALA A 9 -4.36 -24.66 12.38
C ALA A 9 -5.09 -23.33 12.09
N LEU A 10 -6.00 -23.31 11.10
CA LEU A 10 -6.83 -22.14 10.80
C LEU A 10 -7.68 -21.68 11.99
N VAL A 11 -8.29 -22.64 12.71
CA VAL A 11 -9.11 -22.33 13.90
C VAL A 11 -8.26 -21.80 15.05
N MET A 12 -7.06 -22.34 15.28
CA MET A 12 -6.13 -21.79 16.28
C MET A 12 -5.64 -20.40 15.90
N CYS A 13 -5.26 -20.16 14.64
CA CYS A 13 -4.87 -18.83 14.16
C CYS A 13 -6.02 -17.83 14.31
N ALA A 14 -7.25 -18.22 13.98
CA ALA A 14 -8.43 -17.39 14.18
C ALA A 14 -8.70 -17.11 15.67
N GLY A 15 -8.52 -18.10 16.54
CA GLY A 15 -8.72 -17.94 17.99
C GLY A 15 -7.72 -16.99 18.64
N MET A 16 -6.43 -17.12 18.32
CA MET A 16 -5.40 -16.16 18.76
C MET A 16 -5.69 -14.76 18.22
N ALA A 17 -6.17 -14.67 16.98
CA ALA A 17 -6.44 -13.39 16.36
C ALA A 17 -7.61 -12.62 17.02
N CYS A 18 -8.60 -13.35 17.53
CA CYS A 18 -9.74 -12.74 18.22
C CYS A 18 -9.40 -12.30 19.65
N ALA A 19 -8.58 -13.06 20.38
CA ALA A 19 -8.24 -12.73 21.77
C ALA A 19 -7.40 -11.45 21.90
N GLN A 20 -6.45 -11.23 20.98
CA GLN A 20 -5.63 -10.02 20.97
C GLN A 20 -6.43 -8.77 20.55
N ALA A 21 -7.55 -8.94 19.84
CA ALA A 21 -8.43 -7.84 19.47
C ALA A 21 -9.22 -7.25 20.64
N GLU A 22 -9.51 -8.04 21.67
CA GLU A 22 -10.35 -7.62 22.80
C GLU A 22 -9.66 -6.60 23.72
N GLU A 23 -8.32 -6.52 23.72
CA GLU A 23 -7.55 -5.67 24.63
C GLU A 23 -7.30 -4.23 24.13
N LYS A 24 -7.45 -3.95 22.82
CA LYS A 24 -7.10 -2.65 22.20
C LYS A 24 -8.27 -2.13 21.34
N ASN A 25 -9.31 -1.56 21.96
CA ASN A 25 -10.58 -1.29 21.26
C ASN A 25 -10.74 0.13 20.69
N ASP A 26 -9.74 0.99 20.85
CA ASP A 26 -9.83 2.37 20.36
C ASP A 26 -9.61 2.44 18.84
N TRP A 27 -10.46 3.23 18.18
CA TRP A 27 -10.27 3.56 16.78
C TRP A 27 -9.26 4.69 16.64
N HIS A 28 -8.21 4.43 15.88
CA HIS A 28 -7.23 5.44 15.48
C HIS A 28 -7.34 5.67 13.98
N PHE A 29 -7.43 6.93 13.58
CA PHE A 29 -7.54 7.32 12.18
C PHE A 29 -6.38 8.22 11.80
N ASN A 30 -5.77 7.97 10.64
CA ASN A 30 -4.84 8.91 10.03
C ASN A 30 -5.30 9.22 8.60
N ILE A 31 -5.23 10.49 8.23
CA ILE A 31 -5.43 10.98 6.88
C ILE A 31 -4.27 11.87 6.53
N GLY A 32 -3.83 11.82 5.28
CA GLY A 32 -2.79 12.71 4.79
C GLY A 32 -2.74 12.78 3.29
N ALA A 33 -1.87 13.67 2.83
CA ALA A 33 -1.58 13.89 1.43
C ALA A 33 -0.08 14.12 1.29
N MET A 34 0.47 13.72 0.15
CA MET A 34 1.85 13.94 -0.23
C MET A 34 1.89 14.45 -1.67
N TYR A 35 2.95 15.19 -1.97
CA TYR A 35 3.24 15.66 -3.31
C TYR A 35 4.74 15.48 -3.54
N GLU A 36 5.06 14.47 -4.35
CA GLU A 36 6.44 14.09 -4.68
C GLU A 36 6.74 14.53 -6.12
N ILE A 37 8.02 14.83 -6.38
CA ILE A 37 8.52 15.22 -7.70
C ILE A 37 9.77 14.39 -7.98
N GLU A 38 9.86 13.86 -9.20
CA GLU A 38 11.07 13.21 -9.72
C GLU A 38 11.57 14.00 -10.92
N ASN A 39 12.82 14.48 -10.89
CA ASN A 39 13.45 15.18 -12.01
C ASN A 39 14.58 14.32 -12.61
N VAL A 40 14.83 14.46 -13.92
CA VAL A 40 16.01 13.88 -14.55
C VAL A 40 17.10 14.95 -14.65
N GLU A 41 18.28 14.67 -14.08
CA GLU A 41 19.41 15.59 -14.17
C GLU A 41 19.96 15.62 -15.62
N GLY A 42 19.84 16.78 -16.29
CA GLY A 42 20.23 17.01 -17.68
C GLY A 42 21.11 18.25 -17.88
N TYR A 43 21.48 18.56 -19.13
CA TYR A 43 22.44 19.61 -19.51
C TYR A 43 21.95 21.07 -19.28
N GLY A 44 21.54 21.41 -18.07
CA GLY A 44 21.46 22.79 -17.57
C GLY A 44 20.07 23.38 -17.33
N GLU A 45 18.97 22.68 -17.66
CA GLU A 45 17.60 23.11 -17.35
C GLU A 45 16.71 21.89 -17.02
N ASP A 46 16.09 21.88 -15.83
CA ASP A 46 15.13 20.85 -15.39
C ASP A 46 13.83 21.01 -16.20
N MET A 47 13.74 20.32 -17.34
CA MET A 47 12.63 20.46 -18.29
C MET A 47 11.76 19.19 -18.39
N ASP A 48 12.18 18.10 -17.75
CA ASP A 48 11.45 16.85 -17.63
C ASP A 48 11.41 16.34 -16.18
N GLY A 49 10.23 15.88 -15.77
CA GLY A 49 10.01 15.34 -14.44
C GLY A 49 8.60 14.79 -14.26
N LEU A 50 8.41 13.97 -13.24
CA LEU A 50 7.13 13.40 -12.84
C LEU A 50 6.60 14.16 -11.63
N ALA A 51 5.29 14.40 -11.60
CA ALA A 51 4.62 14.76 -10.36
C ALA A 51 3.75 13.63 -9.85
N GLU A 52 3.82 13.49 -8.54
CA GLU A 52 3.31 12.33 -7.84
C GLU A 52 2.43 12.77 -6.66
N PRO A 53 1.24 13.34 -6.94
CA PRO A 53 0.28 13.60 -5.88
C PRO A 53 -0.26 12.28 -5.34
N SER A 54 -0.35 12.19 -4.02
CA SER A 54 -1.03 11.08 -3.36
C SER A 54 -1.81 11.52 -2.14
N VAL A 55 -2.84 10.73 -1.82
CA VAL A 55 -3.61 10.85 -0.59
C VAL A 55 -3.73 9.49 0.06
N TYR A 56 -3.76 9.46 1.39
CA TYR A 56 -3.92 8.23 2.14
C TYR A 56 -4.87 8.41 3.30
N PHE A 57 -5.53 7.31 3.64
CA PHE A 57 -6.36 7.15 4.82
C PHE A 57 -6.03 5.80 5.45
N ASN A 58 -5.93 5.75 6.76
CA ASN A 58 -5.91 4.49 7.48
C ASN A 58 -6.81 4.55 8.72
N ALA A 59 -7.32 3.39 9.09
CA ALA A 59 -8.06 3.16 10.31
C ALA A 59 -7.49 1.92 11.00
N ALA A 60 -7.17 2.05 12.27
CA ALA A 60 -6.71 0.95 13.11
C ALA A 60 -7.66 0.75 14.28
N ASN A 61 -7.94 -0.52 14.59
CA ASN A 61 -8.66 -0.93 15.78
C ASN A 61 -8.09 -2.27 16.23
N GLY A 62 -7.53 -2.30 17.43
CA GLY A 62 -6.82 -3.44 17.96
C GLY A 62 -5.69 -3.91 17.06
N PRO A 63 -5.58 -5.21 16.76
CA PRO A 63 -4.56 -5.75 15.88
C PRO A 63 -4.84 -5.48 14.40
N TRP A 64 -6.02 -4.93 14.06
CA TRP A 64 -6.41 -4.68 12.69
C TRP A 64 -6.04 -3.27 12.27
N ARG A 65 -5.48 -3.15 11.06
CA ARG A 65 -5.35 -1.88 10.35
C ARG A 65 -5.82 -2.05 8.91
N ILE A 66 -6.67 -1.14 8.46
CA ILE A 66 -7.01 -0.98 7.04
C ILE A 66 -6.41 0.33 6.54
N ALA A 67 -5.76 0.28 5.38
CA ALA A 67 -5.17 1.46 4.74
C ALA A 67 -5.65 1.55 3.29
N LEU A 68 -6.03 2.76 2.88
CA LEU A 68 -6.36 3.09 1.51
C LEU A 68 -5.42 4.21 1.07
N ALA A 69 -4.93 4.10 -0.16
CA ALA A 69 -4.16 5.16 -0.78
C ALA A 69 -4.60 5.36 -2.22
N TYR A 70 -4.51 6.59 -2.69
CA TYR A 70 -4.65 6.92 -4.09
C TYR A 70 -3.41 7.70 -4.51
N TYR A 71 -2.65 7.10 -5.40
CA TYR A 71 -1.42 7.68 -5.95
C TYR A 71 -1.61 7.89 -7.44
N GLN A 72 -1.01 8.94 -7.97
CA GLN A 72 -0.95 9.20 -9.39
C GLN A 72 0.47 9.56 -9.76
N GLU A 73 0.92 9.12 -10.91
CA GLU A 73 2.22 9.49 -11.47
C GLU A 73 2.01 9.94 -12.92
N GLY A 74 2.65 11.03 -13.30
CA GLY A 74 2.64 11.48 -14.68
C GLY A 74 3.57 12.66 -14.89
N PRO A 75 4.01 12.86 -16.14
CA PRO A 75 4.94 13.92 -16.48
C PRO A 75 4.31 15.30 -16.27
N VAL A 76 5.10 16.21 -15.73
CA VAL A 76 4.80 17.63 -15.63
C VAL A 76 5.62 18.36 -16.65
N ASP A 77 4.96 18.90 -17.67
CA ASP A 77 5.55 19.90 -18.54
C ASP A 77 5.29 21.29 -17.92
N TYR A 78 6.29 21.82 -17.23
CA TYR A 78 6.24 23.16 -16.61
C TYR A 78 6.09 24.31 -17.63
N SER A 79 6.27 24.02 -18.92
CA SER A 79 6.37 25.00 -20.00
C SER A 79 5.20 24.97 -21.00
N ALA A 80 4.56 23.82 -21.26
CA ALA A 80 3.57 23.69 -22.34
C ALA A 80 2.17 23.19 -21.93
N GLY A 81 1.93 22.87 -20.65
CA GLY A 81 0.60 22.48 -20.16
C GLY A 81 0.03 21.21 -20.80
N LYS A 82 0.88 20.36 -21.38
CA LYS A 82 0.51 19.06 -21.93
C LYS A 82 0.93 17.95 -20.97
N ARG A 83 0.17 16.86 -20.94
CA ARG A 83 0.40 15.69 -20.10
C ARG A 83 0.73 14.51 -21.01
N GLY A 84 1.88 13.87 -20.79
CA GLY A 84 2.24 12.60 -21.41
C GLY A 84 1.55 11.41 -20.75
N THR A 85 2.04 10.20 -21.03
CA THR A 85 1.52 8.96 -20.41
C THR A 85 1.54 9.04 -18.88
N TRP A 86 0.45 8.63 -18.23
CA TRP A 86 0.30 8.67 -16.78
C TRP A 86 -0.48 7.46 -16.28
N PHE A 87 -0.41 7.19 -14.98
CA PHE A 87 -1.27 6.19 -14.37
C PHE A 87 -1.80 6.63 -13.01
N ASP A 88 -2.96 6.10 -12.64
CA ASP A 88 -3.42 6.09 -11.27
C ASP A 88 -3.24 4.73 -10.61
N ARG A 89 -3.10 4.76 -9.30
CA ARG A 89 -2.82 3.60 -8.46
C ARG A 89 -3.65 3.65 -7.19
N PRO A 90 -4.95 3.29 -7.25
CA PRO A 90 -5.70 2.96 -6.06
C PRO A 90 -5.10 1.73 -5.37
N GLU A 91 -4.97 1.82 -4.05
CA GLU A 91 -4.37 0.81 -3.19
C GLU A 91 -5.25 0.57 -1.95
N LEU A 92 -5.37 -0.71 -1.59
CA LEU A 92 -5.96 -1.18 -0.35
C LEU A 92 -4.96 -2.11 0.34
N GLU A 93 -4.65 -1.86 1.60
CA GLU A 93 -3.91 -2.78 2.45
C GLU A 93 -4.71 -3.13 3.72
N VAL A 94 -4.55 -4.37 4.16
CA VAL A 94 -5.06 -4.87 5.44
C VAL A 94 -3.86 -5.45 6.18
N HIS A 95 -3.64 -4.97 7.40
CA HIS A 95 -2.60 -5.46 8.29
C HIS A 95 -3.21 -6.08 9.53
N TYR A 96 -2.57 -7.14 10.00
CA TYR A 96 -2.91 -7.85 11.22
C TYR A 96 -1.67 -8.04 12.08
N GLN A 97 -1.71 -7.56 13.32
CA GLN A 97 -0.64 -7.77 14.31
C GLN A 97 -0.87 -9.07 15.09
N PHE A 98 -0.03 -10.07 14.87
CA PHE A 98 -0.13 -11.37 15.56
C PHE A 98 0.56 -11.41 16.92
N LEU A 99 1.65 -10.68 17.08
CA LEU A 99 2.44 -10.63 18.31
C LEU A 99 3.04 -9.24 18.45
N GLU A 100 2.94 -8.64 19.62
CA GLU A 100 3.54 -7.33 19.92
C GLU A 100 3.95 -7.33 21.39
N ASN A 101 5.26 -7.31 21.64
CA ASN A 101 5.85 -7.19 22.97
C ASN A 101 7.27 -6.58 22.89
N ASP A 102 7.90 -6.38 24.05
CA ASP A 102 9.20 -5.69 24.17
C ASP A 102 10.37 -6.39 23.45
N ASP A 103 10.27 -7.71 23.22
CA ASP A 103 11.37 -8.51 22.66
C ASP A 103 11.11 -8.96 21.22
N PHE A 104 9.84 -9.15 20.85
CA PHE A 104 9.43 -9.65 19.54
C PHE A 104 8.10 -9.09 19.07
N SER A 105 8.04 -8.70 17.80
CA SER A 105 6.80 -8.38 17.11
C SER A 105 6.68 -9.15 15.81
N PHE A 106 5.45 -9.53 15.46
CA PHE A 106 5.13 -10.20 14.19
C PHE A 106 3.76 -9.76 13.69
N GLY A 107 3.71 -9.37 12.42
CA GLY A 107 2.52 -8.95 11.71
C GLY A 107 2.48 -9.45 10.28
N LEU A 108 1.36 -9.23 9.61
CA LEU A 108 1.16 -9.57 8.21
C LEU A 108 0.35 -8.51 7.50
N THR A 109 0.87 -8.03 6.38
CA THR A 109 0.18 -7.11 5.48
C THR A 109 -0.27 -7.84 4.21
N GLY A 110 -1.57 -7.90 3.99
CA GLY A 110 -2.17 -8.20 2.69
C GLY A 110 -2.48 -6.92 1.93
N GLY A 111 -2.34 -6.91 0.61
CA GLY A 111 -2.62 -5.72 -0.18
C GLY A 111 -3.08 -5.99 -1.60
N PHE A 112 -3.76 -5.00 -2.16
CA PHE A 112 -4.25 -4.96 -3.52
C PHE A 112 -3.95 -3.58 -4.12
N ARG A 113 -3.40 -3.58 -5.34
CA ARG A 113 -3.27 -2.37 -6.15
C ARG A 113 -3.85 -2.62 -7.54
N ASN A 114 -4.44 -1.61 -8.14
CA ASN A 114 -4.69 -1.57 -9.58
C ASN A 114 -3.85 -0.44 -10.18
N TYR A 115 -3.20 -0.69 -11.30
CA TYR A 115 -2.52 0.33 -12.10
C TYR A 115 -3.39 0.64 -13.31
N GLY A 116 -3.98 1.84 -13.36
CA GLY A 116 -4.77 2.34 -14.49
C GLY A 116 -3.92 3.23 -15.38
N TYR A 117 -3.38 2.67 -16.46
CA TYR A 117 -2.55 3.41 -17.42
C TYR A 117 -3.39 4.16 -18.44
N HIS A 118 -2.99 5.40 -18.73
CA HIS A 118 -3.51 6.28 -19.76
C HIS A 118 -2.38 6.65 -20.71
N TYR A 119 -2.37 6.04 -21.89
CA TYR A 119 -1.30 6.22 -22.86
C TYR A 119 -1.58 7.45 -23.72
N VAL A 120 -0.61 8.35 -23.81
CA VAL A 120 -0.67 9.55 -24.68
C VAL A 120 0.39 9.47 -25.77
N ASP A 121 1.57 8.94 -25.43
CA ASP A 121 2.75 8.96 -26.30
C ASP A 121 2.99 7.62 -27.01
N GLU A 122 2.11 6.62 -26.82
CA GLU A 122 2.27 5.27 -27.36
C GLU A 122 1.26 4.98 -28.49
N PRO A 123 1.72 4.89 -29.77
CA PRO A 123 0.82 4.62 -30.89
C PRO A 123 0.09 3.28 -30.75
N GLY A 124 -1.25 3.32 -30.85
CA GLY A 124 -2.10 2.13 -30.85
C GLY A 124 -2.46 1.58 -29.46
N LYS A 125 -2.21 2.34 -28.39
CA LYS A 125 -2.67 2.00 -27.03
C LYS A 125 -3.54 3.13 -26.47
N ASP A 126 -4.63 2.76 -25.83
CA ASP A 126 -5.56 3.71 -25.21
C ASP A 126 -5.45 3.66 -23.68
N THR A 127 -5.81 2.54 -23.07
CA THR A 127 -5.77 2.35 -21.61
C THR A 127 -5.40 0.92 -21.24
N ALA A 128 -4.80 0.70 -20.05
CA ALA A 128 -4.59 -0.63 -19.50
C ALA A 128 -4.87 -0.69 -18.00
N ASN A 129 -5.30 -1.86 -17.52
CA ASN A 129 -5.47 -2.15 -16.10
C ASN A 129 -4.65 -3.37 -15.71
N MET A 130 -3.84 -3.24 -14.66
CA MET A 130 -3.05 -4.34 -14.11
C MET A 130 -3.22 -4.42 -12.60
N GLN A 131 -3.61 -5.58 -12.09
CA GLN A 131 -3.71 -5.80 -10.64
C GLN A 131 -2.42 -6.36 -10.06
N ARG A 132 -2.09 -5.93 -8.83
CA ARG A 132 -1.00 -6.49 -8.02
C ARG A 132 -1.51 -6.89 -6.65
N TRP A 133 -1.32 -8.16 -6.30
CA TRP A 133 -1.61 -8.70 -4.98
C TRP A 133 -0.33 -8.75 -4.13
N LYS A 134 -0.42 -8.36 -2.86
CA LYS A 134 0.69 -8.33 -1.90
C LYS A 134 0.34 -9.23 -0.71
N ILE A 135 1.31 -10.03 -0.28
CA ILE A 135 1.34 -10.73 1.00
C ILE A 135 2.74 -10.51 1.56
N ALA A 136 2.86 -9.77 2.66
CA ALA A 136 4.13 -9.33 3.20
C ALA A 136 4.10 -9.49 4.74
N PRO A 137 4.76 -10.53 5.29
CA PRO A 137 4.96 -10.62 6.73
C PRO A 137 5.96 -9.56 7.19
N ASP A 138 5.76 -9.05 8.40
CA ASP A 138 6.64 -8.11 9.09
C ASP A 138 7.04 -8.68 10.45
N TRP A 139 8.29 -8.48 10.85
CA TRP A 139 8.82 -8.94 12.13
C TRP A 139 9.83 -7.95 12.70
N ASP A 140 9.89 -7.88 14.02
CA ASP A 140 10.89 -7.14 14.79
C ASP A 140 11.42 -8.02 15.91
N VAL A 141 12.74 -8.02 16.12
CA VAL A 141 13.43 -8.86 17.11
C VAL A 141 14.45 -8.00 17.84
N LYS A 142 14.24 -7.78 19.13
CA LYS A 142 15.22 -7.13 19.98
C LYS A 142 16.39 -8.08 20.26
N LEU A 143 17.60 -7.65 19.90
CA LEU A 143 18.80 -8.48 20.07
C LEU A 143 19.50 -8.29 21.42
N THR A 144 19.38 -7.09 22.02
CA THR A 144 20.00 -6.70 23.29
C THR A 144 19.17 -5.65 24.00
#